data_AF-A0A428UKF8-F1
#
_entry.id   AF-A0A428UKF8-F1
#
_cell.length_a   1.000
_cell.length_b   1.000
_cell.length_c   1.000
_cell.angle_alpha   90.00
_cell.angle_beta   90.00
_cell.angle_gamma   90.00
#
_symmetry.space_group_name_H-M   'P 1'
#
loop_
_entity.id
_entity.type
_entity.pdbx_description
1 polymer ?
#
loop_
_entity_poly.entity_id
_entity_poly.type
_entity_poly.pdbx_seq_one_letter_code
_entity_poly.pdbx_strand_id
1 'polypeptide(L)'
;MSGPSQVRFDSWCLWNHLCVAHLQYCVGTRRHSLLNQTQIDRCLEFAKFDGITNYESRMVAEVELYWVIYNKCGSPQIDLEDTKFALQNWQGEWASLYHGPRSQFLQMGFHFAHLLAYYQSLKSPKPVMHNSTLEDMIRHSKAIINLAVDTADERTRHLTDHIYHIITFSALVLCRIIRTYESKLRVANFDISSIDNLIFNLINWLKTIGLPCHAAHILGDIVSAQLKKLRPDFHALALTANESLARDNNVVFPGGDISLPSDISFLYPDFIGSEMFIMDADLDAWPQWGQGHLGTGPSV
;
A
#
# COMPACT_ATOMS: atom_id res chain seq x y z
N MET A 1 -5.13 -23.41 34.27
CA MET A 1 -4.35 -22.34 34.94
C MET A 1 -3.03 -22.23 34.21
N SER A 2 -2.83 -21.16 33.44
CA SER A 2 -1.58 -20.92 32.71
C SER A 2 -0.46 -20.58 33.71
N GLY A 3 0.73 -21.14 33.54
CA GLY A 3 1.87 -20.83 34.39
C GLY A 3 2.36 -19.38 34.22
N PRO A 4 3.10 -18.80 35.20
CA PRO A 4 3.58 -17.42 35.14
C PRO A 4 4.46 -17.11 33.92
N SER A 5 5.15 -18.10 33.34
CA SER A 5 5.89 -17.97 32.08
C SER A 5 4.98 -17.78 30.87
N GLN A 6 3.85 -18.49 30.82
CA GLN A 6 2.87 -18.38 29.74
C GLN A 6 2.18 -17.01 29.76
N VAL A 7 1.77 -16.53 30.94
CA VAL A 7 1.15 -15.21 31.09
C VAL A 7 2.09 -14.09 30.62
N ARG A 8 3.39 -14.23 30.91
CA ARG A 8 4.40 -13.29 30.43
C ARG A 8 4.56 -13.34 28.91
N PHE A 9 4.59 -14.54 28.32
CA PHE A 9 4.65 -14.72 26.86
C PHE A 9 3.43 -14.09 26.16
N ASP A 10 2.21 -14.39 26.63
CA ASP A 10 0.97 -13.87 26.05
C ASP A 10 0.91 -12.33 26.12
N SER A 11 1.43 -11.75 27.20
CA SER A 11 1.52 -10.29 27.37
C SER A 11 2.46 -9.64 26.33
N TRP A 12 3.56 -10.31 25.99
CA TRP A 12 4.49 -9.82 24.96
C TRP A 12 3.90 -9.93 23.55
N CYS A 13 3.22 -11.04 23.22
CA CYS A 13 2.51 -11.15 21.95
C CYS A 13 1.50 -10.01 21.80
N LEU A 14 0.67 -9.79 22.84
CA LEU A 14 -0.30 -8.71 22.84
C LEU A 14 0.36 -7.33 22.68
N TRP A 15 1.48 -7.09 23.37
CA TRP A 15 2.24 -5.85 23.25
C TRP A 15 2.71 -5.61 21.81
N ASN A 16 3.30 -6.61 21.15
CA ASN A 16 3.75 -6.48 19.76
C ASN A 16 2.59 -6.18 18.81
N HIS A 17 1.46 -6.87 18.96
CA HIS A 17 0.26 -6.60 18.16
C HIS A 17 -0.26 -5.18 18.33
N LEU A 18 -0.29 -4.67 19.57
CA LEU A 18 -0.68 -3.29 19.85
C LEU A 18 0.31 -2.28 19.26
N CYS A 19 1.61 -2.57 19.34
CA CYS A 19 2.64 -1.74 18.72
C CYS A 19 2.49 -1.67 17.20
N VAL A 20 2.30 -2.80 16.51
CA VAL A 20 2.08 -2.83 15.06
C VAL A 20 0.83 -2.01 14.69
N ALA A 21 -0.31 -2.29 15.33
CA ALA A 21 -1.55 -1.60 15.03
C ALA A 21 -1.44 -0.08 15.24
N HIS A 22 -0.80 0.35 16.33
CA HIS A 22 -0.55 1.76 16.62
C HIS A 22 0.38 2.41 15.59
N LEU A 23 1.47 1.76 15.21
CA LEU A 23 2.41 2.30 14.22
C LEU A 23 1.79 2.37 12.83
N GLN A 24 1.05 1.33 12.41
CA GLN A 24 0.28 1.33 11.16
C GLN A 24 -0.68 2.53 11.12
N TYR A 25 -1.39 2.77 12.23
CA TYR A 25 -2.28 3.91 12.37
C TYR A 25 -1.53 5.26 12.28
N CYS A 26 -0.42 5.41 13.00
CA CYS A 26 0.41 6.63 12.96
C CYS A 26 0.95 6.92 11.56
N VAL A 27 1.47 5.90 10.87
CA VAL A 27 1.96 6.02 9.48
C VAL A 27 0.82 6.36 8.53
N GLY A 28 -0.33 5.69 8.67
CA GLY A 28 -1.51 5.92 7.83
C GLY A 28 -2.10 7.32 7.98
N THR A 29 -2.14 7.84 9.20
CA THR A 29 -2.76 9.14 9.54
C THR A 29 -1.76 10.28 9.69
N ARG A 30 -0.46 10.01 9.52
CA ARG A 30 0.66 10.94 9.78
C ARG A 30 0.64 11.54 11.20
N ARG A 31 0.10 10.81 12.17
CA ARG A 31 0.06 11.23 13.56
C ARG A 31 1.33 10.81 14.29
N HIS A 32 1.72 11.59 15.29
CA HIS A 32 2.84 11.25 16.16
C HIS A 32 2.59 9.95 16.92
N SER A 33 3.62 9.13 17.00
CA SER A 33 3.61 7.90 17.79
C SER A 33 3.81 8.21 19.28
N LEU A 34 3.09 7.48 20.12
CA LEU A 34 3.32 7.43 21.57
C LEU A 34 4.47 6.48 21.93
N LEU A 35 4.95 5.68 20.97
CA LEU A 35 6.05 4.76 21.16
C LEU A 35 7.40 5.47 21.00
N ASN A 36 8.37 5.05 21.80
CA ASN A 36 9.76 5.49 21.71
C ASN A 36 10.70 4.32 21.39
N GLN A 37 11.96 4.63 21.05
CA GLN A 37 12.96 3.62 20.68
C GLN A 37 13.10 2.51 21.72
N THR A 38 13.15 2.84 23.02
CA THR A 38 13.29 1.85 24.10
C THR A 38 12.12 0.85 24.13
N GLN A 39 10.92 1.27 23.79
CA GLN A 39 9.75 0.38 23.69
C GLN A 39 9.84 -0.54 22.47
N ILE A 40 10.39 -0.05 21.36
CA ILE A 40 10.61 -0.86 20.15
C ILE A 40 11.72 -1.88 20.37
N ASP A 41 12.82 -1.47 21.01
CA ASP A 41 13.94 -2.36 21.34
C ASP A 41 13.47 -3.55 22.20
N ARG A 42 12.52 -3.31 23.11
CA ARG A 42 11.88 -4.37 23.91
C ARG A 42 11.07 -5.35 23.06
N CYS A 43 10.41 -4.90 22.01
CA CYS A 43 9.73 -5.79 21.06
C CYS A 43 10.74 -6.68 20.33
N LEU A 44 11.92 -6.14 19.97
CA LEU A 44 12.99 -6.90 19.31
C LEU A 44 13.64 -7.92 20.25
N GLU A 45 13.78 -7.60 21.54
CA GLU A 45 14.24 -8.55 22.55
C GLU A 45 13.32 -9.76 22.66
N PHE A 46 12.01 -9.60 22.41
CA PHE A 46 11.06 -10.71 22.43
C PHE A 46 11.36 -11.77 21.35
N ALA A 47 11.88 -11.37 20.18
CA ALA A 47 12.26 -12.32 19.13
C ALA A 47 13.39 -13.28 19.55
N LYS A 48 14.10 -12.99 20.64
CA LYS A 48 15.18 -13.83 21.19
C LYS A 48 14.67 -14.90 22.16
N PHE A 49 13.37 -14.94 22.48
CA PHE A 49 12.81 -15.98 23.35
C PHE A 49 12.71 -17.33 22.64
N ASP A 50 13.14 -18.38 23.34
CA ASP A 50 12.95 -19.76 22.89
C ASP A 50 11.47 -20.11 22.80
N GLY A 51 11.06 -20.70 21.66
CA GLY A 51 9.68 -21.13 21.43
C GLY A 51 8.76 -20.07 20.80
N ILE A 52 9.29 -18.92 20.37
CA ILE A 52 8.51 -17.96 19.57
C ILE A 52 8.00 -18.62 18.29
N THR A 53 6.72 -18.44 18.00
CA THR A 53 6.13 -18.99 16.77
C THR A 53 6.53 -18.14 15.57
N ASN A 54 6.53 -18.73 14.38
CA ASN A 54 6.78 -17.99 13.14
C ASN A 54 5.78 -16.83 12.92
N TYR A 55 4.57 -16.92 13.47
CA TYR A 55 3.61 -15.81 13.42
C TYR A 55 4.06 -14.64 14.31
N GLU A 56 4.44 -14.93 15.55
CA GLU A 56 4.90 -13.91 16.49
C GLU A 56 6.22 -13.26 16.05
N SER A 57 7.15 -14.03 15.48
CA SER A 57 8.38 -13.45 14.90
C SER A 57 8.09 -12.47 13.76
N ARG A 58 7.06 -12.74 12.95
CA ARG A 58 6.64 -11.82 11.90
C ARG A 58 6.01 -10.55 12.46
N MET A 59 5.28 -10.63 13.57
CA MET A 59 4.77 -9.44 14.25
C MET A 59 5.91 -8.55 14.75
N VAL A 60 6.98 -9.13 15.31
CA VAL A 60 8.17 -8.36 15.70
C VAL A 60 8.84 -7.70 14.49
N ALA A 61 9.03 -8.44 13.39
CA ALA A 61 9.59 -7.89 12.16
C ALA A 61 8.73 -6.73 11.62
N GLU A 62 7.40 -6.85 11.72
CA GLU A 62 6.46 -5.81 11.30
C GLU A 62 6.51 -4.58 12.22
N VAL A 63 6.65 -4.74 13.54
CA VAL A 63 6.89 -3.60 14.46
C VAL A 63 8.09 -2.79 13.99
N GLU A 64 9.20 -3.47 13.73
CA GLU A 64 10.43 -2.81 13.31
C GLU A 64 10.27 -2.11 11.96
N LEU A 65 9.64 -2.77 11.00
CA LEU A 65 9.39 -2.18 9.68
C LEU A 65 8.60 -0.89 9.79
N TYR A 66 7.48 -0.90 10.52
CA TYR A 66 6.67 0.31 10.67
C TYR A 66 7.35 1.38 11.52
N TRP A 67 8.27 0.99 12.42
CA TRP A 67 9.11 1.95 13.12
C TRP A 67 10.12 2.62 12.17
N VAL A 68 10.74 1.87 11.26
CA VAL A 68 11.60 2.42 10.20
C VAL A 68 10.79 3.37 9.33
N ILE A 69 9.59 2.97 8.88
CA ILE A 69 8.70 3.82 8.09
C ILE A 69 8.37 5.10 8.87
N TYR A 70 7.96 4.99 10.13
CA TYR A 70 7.58 6.14 10.94
C TYR A 70 8.73 7.16 11.08
N ASN A 71 9.95 6.68 11.33
CA ASN A 71 11.11 7.56 11.53
C ASN A 71 11.64 8.17 10.22
N LYS A 72 11.70 7.37 9.15
CA LYS A 72 12.31 7.79 7.88
C LYS A 72 11.32 8.54 6.98
N CYS A 73 10.06 8.11 6.97
CA CYS A 73 8.97 8.69 6.18
C CYS A 73 8.09 9.67 7.00
N GLY A 74 8.41 9.94 8.27
CA GLY A 74 7.67 10.92 9.06
C GLY A 74 8.08 12.38 8.81
N SER A 75 9.26 12.59 8.22
CA SER A 75 9.86 13.92 8.02
C SER A 75 9.34 14.62 6.75
N PRO A 76 9.14 15.96 6.76
CA PRO A 76 8.83 16.73 5.56
C PRO A 76 9.92 16.63 4.48
N GLN A 77 11.18 16.43 4.88
CA GLN A 77 12.30 16.19 3.98
C GLN A 77 12.80 14.76 4.19
N ILE A 78 12.50 13.90 3.23
CA ILE A 78 12.93 12.51 3.24
C ILE A 78 14.29 12.36 2.57
N ASP A 79 15.24 11.77 3.28
CA ASP A 79 16.46 11.23 2.68
C ASP A 79 16.13 9.85 2.10
N LEU A 80 15.95 9.81 0.78
CA LEU A 80 15.53 8.60 0.08
C LEU A 80 16.61 7.51 0.10
N GLU A 81 17.89 7.86 0.09
CA GLU A 81 18.97 6.89 0.05
C GLU A 81 19.19 6.27 1.43
N ASP A 82 19.18 7.08 2.49
CA ASP A 82 19.17 6.59 3.87
C ASP A 82 17.93 5.74 4.18
N THR A 83 16.76 6.12 3.65
CA THR A 83 15.53 5.32 3.79
C THR A 83 15.67 3.96 3.10
N LYS A 84 16.15 3.92 1.85
CA LYS A 84 16.39 2.66 1.12
C LYS A 84 17.38 1.77 1.86
N PHE A 85 18.47 2.35 2.36
CA PHE A 85 19.48 1.62 3.13
C PHE A 85 18.87 1.00 4.39
N ALA A 86 18.07 1.76 5.14
CA ALA A 86 17.38 1.24 6.32
C ALA A 86 16.42 0.09 5.99
N LEU A 87 15.67 0.20 4.88
CA LEU A 87 14.76 -0.86 4.44
C LEU A 87 15.53 -2.11 3.97
N GLN A 88 16.66 -1.94 3.27
CA GLN A 88 17.52 -3.05 2.87
C GLN A 88 18.12 -3.78 4.08
N ASN A 89 18.56 -3.05 5.09
CA ASN A 89 19.06 -3.65 6.34
C ASN A 89 17.96 -4.45 7.03
N TRP A 90 16.76 -3.88 7.17
CA TRP A 90 15.61 -4.59 7.71
C TRP A 90 15.31 -5.89 6.94
N GLN A 91 15.32 -5.84 5.60
CA GLN A 91 15.08 -7.03 4.78
C GLN A 91 16.16 -8.09 4.97
N GLY A 92 17.42 -7.66 5.13
CA GLY A 92 18.55 -8.54 5.40
C GLY A 92 18.44 -9.24 6.75
N GLU A 93 18.10 -8.50 7.80
CA GLU A 93 17.91 -9.03 9.16
C GLU A 93 16.74 -10.03 9.21
N TRP A 94 15.64 -9.74 8.53
CA TRP A 94 14.44 -10.59 8.51
C TRP A 94 14.33 -11.49 7.28
N ALA A 95 15.44 -11.75 6.58
CA ALA A 95 15.43 -12.45 5.29
C ALA A 95 14.76 -13.83 5.35
N SER A 96 14.94 -14.57 6.45
CA SER A 96 14.34 -15.89 6.64
C SER A 96 12.81 -15.83 6.74
N LEU A 97 12.27 -14.79 7.38
CA LEU A 97 10.83 -14.56 7.46
C LEU A 97 10.29 -13.98 6.16
N TYR A 98 11.05 -13.11 5.50
CA TYR A 98 10.66 -12.44 4.26
C TYR A 98 10.49 -13.41 3.08
N HIS A 99 11.38 -14.40 2.96
CA HIS A 99 11.31 -15.44 1.92
C HIS A 99 10.58 -16.71 2.40
N GLY A 100 10.18 -16.74 3.68
CA GLY A 100 9.48 -17.86 4.28
C GLY A 100 8.01 -17.95 3.88
N PRO A 101 7.32 -19.02 4.31
CA PRO A 101 5.89 -19.18 4.07
C PRO A 101 5.07 -18.10 4.78
N ARG A 102 3.94 -17.74 4.18
CA ARG A 102 3.00 -16.72 4.70
C ARG A 102 3.64 -15.34 4.92
N SER A 103 4.64 -14.99 4.13
CA SER A 103 5.36 -13.72 4.21
C SER A 103 4.68 -12.56 3.47
N GLN A 104 3.53 -12.78 2.82
CA GLN A 104 2.89 -11.80 1.95
C GLN A 104 2.64 -10.45 2.63
N PHE A 105 2.26 -10.43 3.91
CA PHE A 105 2.01 -9.17 4.62
C PHE A 105 3.30 -8.40 4.94
N LEU A 106 4.38 -9.11 5.27
CA LEU A 106 5.71 -8.50 5.41
C LEU A 106 6.21 -7.95 4.08
N GLN A 107 6.01 -8.70 2.99
CA GLN A 107 6.38 -8.26 1.64
C GLN A 107 5.57 -7.03 1.22
N MET A 108 4.25 -7.04 1.45
CA MET A 108 3.37 -5.89 1.20
C MET A 108 3.80 -4.67 2.01
N GLY A 109 4.07 -4.83 3.31
CA GLY A 109 4.59 -3.75 4.16
C GLY A 109 5.92 -3.19 3.63
N PHE A 110 6.83 -4.05 3.18
CA PHE A 110 8.13 -3.64 2.65
C PHE A 110 7.99 -2.87 1.32
N HIS A 111 7.12 -3.34 0.42
CA HIS A 111 6.84 -2.62 -0.81
C HIS A 111 6.13 -1.29 -0.52
N PHE A 112 5.22 -1.27 0.46
CA PHE A 112 4.53 -0.06 0.90
C PHE A 112 5.51 0.96 1.47
N ALA A 113 6.50 0.53 2.25
CA ALA A 113 7.54 1.41 2.79
C ALA A 113 8.28 2.17 1.69
N HIS A 114 8.73 1.45 0.66
CA HIS A 114 9.38 2.05 -0.52
C HIS A 114 8.43 3.00 -1.25
N LEU A 115 7.21 2.55 -1.51
CA LEU A 115 6.23 3.33 -2.25
C LEU A 115 5.89 4.64 -1.53
N LEU A 116 5.74 4.59 -0.19
CA LEU A 116 5.50 5.75 0.64
C LEU A 116 6.70 6.70 0.65
N ALA A 117 7.92 6.18 0.76
CA ALA A 117 9.15 6.97 0.71
C ALA A 117 9.28 7.71 -0.62
N TYR A 118 9.06 7.01 -1.74
CA TYR A 118 9.03 7.63 -3.06
C TYR A 118 7.95 8.71 -3.13
N TYR A 119 6.71 8.37 -2.76
CA TYR A 119 5.58 9.30 -2.80
C TYR A 119 5.84 10.60 -2.01
N GLN A 120 6.43 10.50 -0.83
CA GLN A 120 6.78 11.67 -0.03
C GLN A 120 7.94 12.46 -0.62
N SER A 121 8.94 11.77 -1.19
CA SER A 121 10.07 12.44 -1.85
C SER A 121 9.66 13.31 -3.03
N LEU A 122 8.51 13.00 -3.65
CA LEU A 122 7.91 13.78 -4.74
C LEU A 122 7.12 14.99 -4.24
N LYS A 123 6.67 15.01 -2.98
CA LYS A 123 6.02 16.18 -2.37
C LYS A 123 7.01 17.26 -1.96
N SER A 124 8.28 16.90 -1.78
CA SER A 124 9.35 17.87 -1.61
C SER A 124 9.61 18.60 -2.93
N PRO A 125 9.91 19.92 -2.92
CA PRO A 125 10.14 20.70 -4.14
C PRO A 125 11.42 20.23 -4.84
N LYS A 126 11.29 19.22 -5.70
CA LYS A 126 12.32 18.76 -6.62
C LYS A 126 11.92 19.22 -8.01
N PRO A 127 12.84 19.79 -8.80
CA PRO A 127 12.52 20.23 -10.15
C PRO A 127 12.32 19.05 -11.10
N VAL A 128 12.93 17.90 -10.80
CA VAL A 128 13.03 16.77 -11.74
C VAL A 128 12.86 15.42 -11.04
N MET A 129 12.05 14.54 -11.63
CA MET A 129 11.89 13.14 -11.25
C MET A 129 12.73 12.23 -12.16
N HIS A 130 13.51 11.32 -11.57
CA HIS A 130 14.31 10.35 -12.32
C HIS A 130 13.42 9.20 -12.84
N ASN A 131 13.73 8.71 -14.04
CA ASN A 131 13.01 7.57 -14.64
C ASN A 131 12.97 6.37 -13.68
N SER A 132 14.13 5.96 -13.14
CA SER A 132 14.24 4.82 -12.22
C SER A 132 13.29 4.90 -11.02
N THR A 133 13.01 6.11 -10.50
CA THR A 133 12.06 6.31 -9.42
C THR A 133 10.63 5.93 -9.83
N LEU A 134 10.20 6.28 -11.05
CA LEU A 134 8.86 5.90 -11.51
C LEU A 134 8.77 4.40 -11.75
N GLU A 135 9.78 3.82 -12.41
CA GLU A 135 9.81 2.39 -12.67
C GLU A 135 9.70 1.61 -11.35
N ASP A 136 10.42 2.06 -10.32
CA ASP A 136 10.32 1.51 -8.97
C ASP A 136 8.94 1.70 -8.36
N MET A 137 8.34 2.89 -8.43
CA MET A 137 6.98 3.10 -7.90
C MET A 137 5.96 2.19 -8.58
N ILE A 138 6.01 2.04 -9.91
CA ILE A 138 5.15 1.12 -10.66
C ILE A 138 5.41 -0.32 -10.20
N ARG A 139 6.67 -0.73 -10.09
CA ARG A 139 7.07 -2.08 -9.65
C ARG A 139 6.54 -2.39 -8.26
N HIS A 140 6.72 -1.48 -7.30
CA HIS A 140 6.25 -1.65 -5.92
C HIS A 140 4.72 -1.67 -5.84
N SER A 141 4.01 -0.79 -6.55
CA SER A 141 2.55 -0.82 -6.60
C SER A 141 2.01 -2.13 -7.19
N LYS A 142 2.57 -2.59 -8.32
CA LYS A 142 2.17 -3.87 -8.93
C LYS A 142 2.43 -5.05 -8.02
N ALA A 143 3.59 -5.06 -7.34
CA ALA A 143 3.94 -6.12 -6.40
C ALA A 143 2.92 -6.23 -5.25
N ILE A 144 2.48 -5.10 -4.68
CA ILE A 144 1.46 -5.09 -3.62
C ILE A 144 0.12 -5.64 -4.12
N ILE A 145 -0.34 -5.18 -5.28
CA ILE A 145 -1.63 -5.61 -5.86
C ILE A 145 -1.60 -7.10 -6.19
N ASN A 146 -0.54 -7.57 -6.84
CA ASN A 146 -0.39 -8.98 -7.19
C ASN A 146 -0.29 -9.85 -5.93
N LEU A 147 0.50 -9.47 -4.93
CA LEU A 147 0.57 -10.19 -3.66
C LEU A 147 -0.81 -10.34 -3.01
N ALA A 148 -1.62 -9.27 -3.00
CA ALA A 148 -2.96 -9.32 -2.42
C ALA A 148 -3.90 -10.28 -3.17
N VAL A 149 -3.91 -10.22 -4.50
CA VAL A 149 -4.81 -11.04 -5.33
C VAL A 149 -4.35 -12.49 -5.38
N ASP A 150 -3.04 -12.74 -5.58
CA ASP A 150 -2.47 -14.08 -5.77
C ASP A 150 -2.45 -14.91 -4.48
N THR A 151 -2.47 -14.25 -3.31
CA THR A 151 -2.49 -14.91 -2.00
C THR A 151 -3.82 -14.84 -1.29
N ALA A 152 -4.89 -14.43 -1.99
CA ALA A 152 -6.23 -14.36 -1.44
C ALA A 152 -6.75 -15.74 -1.04
N ASP A 153 -7.35 -15.83 0.15
CA ASP A 153 -7.96 -17.04 0.68
C ASP A 153 -9.24 -16.70 1.46
N GLU A 154 -9.86 -17.70 2.09
CA GLU A 154 -11.08 -17.51 2.89
C GLU A 154 -10.91 -16.51 4.03
N ARG A 155 -9.67 -16.25 4.48
CA ARG A 155 -9.35 -15.33 5.56
C ARG A 155 -9.15 -13.90 5.07
N THR A 156 -9.09 -13.67 3.76
CA THR A 156 -8.93 -12.33 3.18
C THR A 156 -9.97 -11.37 3.78
N ARG A 157 -11.25 -11.77 3.87
CA ARG A 157 -12.32 -10.96 4.48
C ARG A 157 -12.14 -10.61 5.97
N HIS A 158 -11.12 -11.15 6.64
CA HIS A 158 -10.80 -10.92 8.05
C HIS A 158 -9.47 -10.19 8.24
N LEU A 159 -8.83 -9.76 7.15
CA LEU A 159 -7.64 -8.92 7.22
C LEU A 159 -7.98 -7.56 7.83
N THR A 160 -6.96 -6.95 8.44
CA THR A 160 -7.08 -5.59 8.99
C THR A 160 -7.32 -4.57 7.88
N ASP A 161 -8.03 -3.50 8.22
CA ASP A 161 -8.28 -2.36 7.31
C ASP A 161 -6.99 -1.80 6.70
N HIS A 162 -5.89 -1.87 7.45
CA HIS A 162 -4.57 -1.43 7.01
C HIS A 162 -4.06 -2.16 5.76
N ILE A 163 -4.35 -3.46 5.63
CA ILE A 163 -3.96 -4.21 4.43
C ILE A 163 -4.71 -3.69 3.20
N TYR A 164 -6.02 -3.45 3.33
CA TYR A 164 -6.81 -2.85 2.26
C TYR A 164 -6.37 -1.43 1.93
N HIS A 165 -5.95 -0.67 2.95
CA HIS A 165 -5.41 0.66 2.79
C HIS A 165 -4.13 0.65 1.94
N ILE A 166 -3.18 -0.26 2.21
CA ILE A 166 -1.96 -0.43 1.41
C ILE A 166 -2.27 -0.78 -0.06
N ILE A 167 -3.20 -1.69 -0.29
CA ILE A 167 -3.63 -2.12 -1.64
C ILE A 167 -4.23 -0.94 -2.40
N THR A 168 -5.13 -0.21 -1.75
CA THR A 168 -5.83 0.96 -2.32
C THR A 168 -4.85 2.08 -2.63
N PHE A 169 -3.95 2.40 -1.69
CA PHE A 169 -2.89 3.38 -1.90
C PHE A 169 -2.05 3.05 -3.14
N SER A 170 -1.68 1.79 -3.31
CA SER A 170 -0.89 1.33 -4.45
C SER A 170 -1.58 1.53 -5.78
N ALA A 171 -2.89 1.24 -5.84
CA ALA A 171 -3.71 1.44 -7.03
C ALA A 171 -3.87 2.93 -7.38
N LEU A 172 -4.12 3.77 -6.37
CA LEU A 172 -4.24 5.21 -6.56
C LEU A 172 -2.92 5.84 -7.02
N VAL A 173 -1.78 5.39 -6.48
CA VAL A 173 -0.47 5.82 -6.98
C VAL A 173 -0.28 5.47 -8.45
N LEU A 174 -0.70 4.27 -8.89
CA LEU A 174 -0.65 3.90 -10.31
C LEU A 174 -1.55 4.79 -11.18
N CYS A 175 -2.81 5.01 -10.79
CA CYS A 175 -3.72 5.92 -11.50
C CYS A 175 -3.08 7.30 -11.69
N ARG A 176 -2.45 7.83 -10.63
CA ARG A 176 -1.78 9.13 -10.66
C ARG A 176 -0.57 9.15 -11.58
N ILE A 177 0.30 8.16 -11.46
CA ILE A 177 1.49 8.02 -12.31
C ILE A 177 1.10 7.99 -13.79
N ILE A 178 0.12 7.16 -14.14
CA ILE A 178 -0.35 7.05 -15.52
C ILE A 178 -0.87 8.40 -15.99
N ARG A 179 -1.76 9.04 -15.21
CA ARG A 179 -2.35 10.33 -15.59
C ARG A 179 -1.29 11.42 -15.79
N THR A 180 -0.31 11.52 -14.89
CA THR A 180 0.70 12.58 -14.93
C THR A 180 1.76 12.36 -16.01
N TYR A 181 2.15 11.10 -16.27
CA TYR A 181 3.30 10.78 -17.13
C TYR A 181 2.96 9.95 -18.37
N GLU A 182 1.69 9.87 -18.77
CA GLU A 182 1.19 9.01 -19.87
C GLU A 182 2.04 9.11 -21.14
N SER A 183 2.30 10.31 -21.64
CA SER A 183 3.06 10.50 -22.88
C SER A 183 4.49 9.95 -22.77
N LYS A 184 5.12 10.11 -21.61
CA LYS A 184 6.50 9.66 -21.36
C LYS A 184 6.55 8.16 -21.13
N LEU A 185 5.55 7.59 -20.46
CA LEU A 185 5.37 6.15 -20.30
C LEU A 185 5.21 5.45 -21.65
N ARG A 186 4.44 6.03 -22.58
CA ARG A 186 4.30 5.51 -23.95
C ARG A 186 5.64 5.50 -24.70
N VAL A 187 6.43 6.57 -24.57
CA VAL A 187 7.77 6.65 -25.18
C VAL A 187 8.74 5.63 -24.55
N ALA A 188 8.65 5.41 -23.24
CA ALA A 188 9.43 4.41 -22.53
C ALA A 188 8.89 2.97 -22.70
N ASN A 189 7.92 2.75 -23.60
CA ASN A 189 7.35 1.45 -23.94
C ASN A 189 6.71 0.70 -22.75
N PHE A 190 6.15 1.44 -21.79
CA PHE A 190 5.35 0.86 -20.71
C PHE A 190 3.96 0.44 -21.21
N ASP A 191 3.54 -0.77 -20.85
CA ASP A 191 2.19 -1.26 -21.14
C ASP A 191 1.17 -0.65 -20.16
N ILE A 192 0.69 0.55 -20.52
CA ILE A 192 -0.32 1.29 -19.75
C ILE A 192 -1.63 0.49 -19.67
N SER A 193 -2.01 -0.21 -20.74
CA SER A 193 -3.25 -1.00 -20.78
C SER A 193 -3.22 -2.17 -19.80
N SER A 194 -2.08 -2.84 -19.65
CA SER A 194 -1.88 -3.86 -18.61
C SER A 194 -2.08 -3.29 -17.21
N ILE A 195 -1.59 -2.07 -16.95
CA ILE A 195 -1.73 -1.42 -15.64
C ILE A 195 -3.19 -1.01 -15.39
N ASP A 196 -3.87 -0.40 -16.36
CA ASP A 196 -5.30 -0.06 -16.22
C ASP A 196 -6.15 -1.31 -15.97
N ASN A 197 -5.89 -2.41 -16.70
CA ASN A 197 -6.56 -3.69 -16.49
C ASN A 197 -6.28 -4.29 -15.10
N LEU A 198 -5.04 -4.16 -14.59
CA LEU A 198 -4.70 -4.59 -13.24
C LEU A 198 -5.53 -3.85 -12.18
N ILE A 199 -5.66 -2.53 -12.32
CA ILE A 199 -6.45 -1.70 -11.40
C ILE A 199 -7.94 -2.06 -11.50
N PHE A 200 -8.45 -2.26 -12.71
CA PHE A 200 -9.82 -2.68 -12.93
C PHE A 200 -10.13 -4.04 -12.29
N ASN A 201 -9.24 -5.02 -12.49
CA ASN A 201 -9.38 -6.34 -11.87
C ASN A 201 -9.31 -6.26 -10.35
N LEU A 202 -8.44 -5.41 -9.81
CA LEU A 202 -8.37 -5.15 -8.36
C LEU A 202 -9.69 -4.58 -7.82
N ILE A 203 -10.30 -3.60 -8.49
CA ILE A 203 -11.60 -3.02 -8.07
C ILE A 203 -12.65 -4.12 -8.01
N ASN A 204 -12.74 -4.95 -9.04
CA ASN A 204 -13.71 -6.06 -9.07
C ASN A 204 -13.43 -7.06 -7.96
N TRP A 205 -12.17 -7.44 -7.75
CA TRP A 205 -11.77 -8.33 -6.67
C TRP A 205 -12.13 -7.76 -5.29
N LEU A 206 -11.85 -6.48 -5.00
CA LEU A 206 -12.22 -5.83 -3.74
C LEU A 206 -13.74 -5.90 -3.48
N LYS A 207 -14.55 -5.80 -4.54
CA LYS A 207 -16.01 -5.93 -4.49
C LYS A 207 -16.53 -7.37 -4.35
N THR A 208 -15.63 -8.36 -4.34
CA THR A 208 -16.00 -9.74 -3.98
C THR A 208 -15.80 -10.02 -2.50
N ILE A 209 -15.15 -9.11 -1.76
CA ILE A 209 -14.72 -9.34 -0.38
C ILE A 209 -15.77 -8.84 0.61
N GLY A 210 -16.45 -9.78 1.26
CA GLY A 210 -17.39 -9.49 2.33
C GLY A 210 -18.72 -8.90 1.83
N LEU A 211 -19.42 -8.21 2.71
CA LEU A 211 -20.68 -7.51 2.40
C LEU A 211 -20.40 -6.07 1.94
N PRO A 212 -21.34 -5.35 1.31
CA PRO A 212 -21.13 -3.98 0.82
C PRO A 212 -20.64 -2.96 1.86
N CYS A 213 -20.89 -3.20 3.15
CA CYS A 213 -20.38 -2.37 4.25
C CYS A 213 -18.93 -2.67 4.66
N HIS A 214 -18.30 -3.68 4.06
CA HIS A 214 -16.93 -4.09 4.36
C HIS A 214 -15.93 -3.06 3.82
N ALA A 215 -14.81 -2.85 4.53
CA ALA A 215 -13.79 -1.87 4.16
C ALA A 215 -13.27 -2.06 2.72
N ALA A 216 -13.12 -3.30 2.26
CA ALA A 216 -12.72 -3.61 0.88
C ALA A 216 -13.68 -3.05 -0.17
N HIS A 217 -15.00 -3.14 0.06
CA HIS A 217 -16.01 -2.59 -0.86
C HIS A 217 -15.90 -1.07 -0.95
N ILE A 218 -15.87 -0.41 0.22
CA ILE A 218 -15.75 1.04 0.35
C ILE A 218 -14.49 1.54 -0.39
N LEU A 219 -13.36 0.88 -0.14
CA LEU A 219 -12.09 1.22 -0.78
C LEU A 219 -12.09 0.90 -2.28
N GLY A 220 -12.76 -0.17 -2.71
CA GLY A 220 -12.97 -0.50 -4.12
C GLY A 220 -13.78 0.57 -4.86
N ASP A 221 -14.80 1.14 -4.21
CA ASP A 221 -15.58 2.25 -4.76
C ASP A 221 -14.76 3.54 -4.84
N ILE A 222 -13.90 3.81 -3.86
CA ILE A 222 -12.95 4.94 -3.89
C ILE A 222 -11.99 4.80 -5.07
N VAL A 223 -11.36 3.64 -5.26
CA VAL A 223 -10.45 3.40 -6.39
C VAL A 223 -11.21 3.51 -7.72
N SER A 224 -12.43 2.98 -7.79
CA SER A 224 -13.28 3.08 -8.99
C SER A 224 -13.61 4.53 -9.34
N ALA A 225 -13.96 5.37 -8.37
CA ALA A 225 -14.25 6.78 -8.59
C ALA A 225 -13.01 7.54 -9.09
N GLN A 226 -11.85 7.28 -8.48
CA GLN A 226 -10.58 7.90 -8.88
C GLN A 226 -10.09 7.40 -10.24
N LEU A 227 -10.27 6.13 -10.58
CA LEU A 227 -9.95 5.60 -11.91
C LEU A 227 -10.79 6.31 -12.97
N LYS A 228 -12.10 6.42 -12.79
CA LYS A 228 -12.99 7.15 -13.73
C LYS A 228 -12.59 8.61 -13.89
N LYS A 229 -12.21 9.27 -12.78
CA LYS A 229 -11.78 10.68 -12.78
C LYS A 229 -10.45 10.89 -13.49
N LEU A 230 -9.46 10.04 -13.22
CA LEU A 230 -8.09 10.18 -13.72
C LEU A 230 -7.89 9.54 -15.10
N ARG A 231 -8.77 8.61 -15.51
CA ARG A 231 -8.69 7.85 -16.77
C ARG A 231 -10.06 7.81 -17.48
N PRO A 232 -10.61 8.94 -17.92
CA PRO A 232 -11.94 8.98 -18.56
C PRO A 232 -12.00 8.17 -19.87
N ASP A 233 -10.87 8.05 -20.58
CA ASP A 233 -10.78 7.34 -21.86
C ASP A 233 -10.55 5.82 -21.69
N PHE A 234 -10.37 5.34 -20.46
CA PHE A 234 -10.21 3.91 -20.21
C PHE A 234 -11.57 3.22 -20.29
N HIS A 235 -11.74 2.42 -21.34
CA HIS A 235 -12.81 1.45 -21.45
C HIS A 235 -12.24 0.07 -21.18
N ALA A 236 -12.65 -0.55 -20.06
CA ALA A 236 -12.32 -1.93 -19.80
C ALA A 236 -12.80 -2.77 -21.00
N LEU A 237 -11.89 -3.51 -21.63
CA LEU A 237 -12.31 -4.58 -22.52
C LEU A 237 -13.13 -5.52 -21.66
N ALA A 238 -14.42 -5.64 -21.96
CA ALA A 238 -15.32 -6.56 -21.30
C ALA A 238 -14.73 -7.97 -21.46
N LEU A 239 -13.93 -8.40 -20.48
CA LEU A 239 -13.56 -9.79 -20.33
C LEU A 239 -14.87 -10.50 -20.01
N THR A 240 -15.41 -11.15 -21.02
CA THR A 240 -16.53 -12.08 -20.94
C THR A 240 -16.25 -13.11 -19.85
N ALA A 241 -16.70 -12.82 -18.63
CA ALA A 241 -16.70 -13.74 -17.51
C ALA A 241 -18.15 -13.87 -17.04
N ASN A 242 -18.84 -14.84 -17.67
CA ASN A 242 -19.95 -15.60 -17.12
C ASN A 242 -20.92 -14.85 -16.18
N GLU A 243 -21.97 -14.29 -16.77
CA GLU A 243 -23.24 -13.95 -16.11
C GLU A 243 -23.96 -15.17 -15.46
N SER A 244 -23.31 -16.34 -15.36
CA SER A 244 -23.96 -17.59 -14.92
C SER A 244 -23.81 -17.92 -13.44
N LEU A 245 -23.17 -17.09 -12.61
CA LEU A 245 -23.09 -17.30 -11.16
C LEU A 245 -23.99 -16.37 -10.34
N ALA A 246 -24.73 -15.46 -10.99
CA ALA A 246 -25.61 -14.50 -10.32
C ALA A 246 -27.09 -14.95 -10.24
N ARG A 247 -27.43 -16.21 -10.59
CA ARG A 247 -28.84 -16.61 -10.72
C ARG A 247 -29.50 -17.18 -9.47
N ASP A 248 -28.76 -17.56 -8.43
CA ASP A 248 -29.35 -18.29 -7.29
C ASP A 248 -29.51 -17.49 -5.99
N ASN A 249 -29.22 -16.19 -5.98
CA ASN A 249 -29.58 -15.33 -4.85
C ASN A 249 -30.39 -14.13 -5.36
N ASN A 250 -31.71 -14.21 -5.24
CA ASN A 250 -32.66 -13.13 -5.49
C ASN A 250 -32.44 -11.94 -4.55
N VAL A 251 -31.37 -11.17 -4.79
CA VAL A 251 -31.25 -9.78 -4.35
C VAL A 251 -31.03 -8.95 -5.61
N VAL A 252 -32.14 -8.49 -6.17
CA VAL A 252 -32.14 -7.47 -7.21
C VAL A 252 -31.62 -6.20 -6.55
N PHE A 253 -30.32 -5.91 -6.71
CA PHE A 253 -29.82 -4.57 -6.53
C PHE A 253 -30.30 -3.75 -7.73
N PRO A 254 -30.97 -2.60 -7.53
CA PRO A 254 -31.35 -1.77 -8.65
C PRO A 254 -30.07 -1.26 -9.31
N GLY A 255 -29.78 -1.80 -10.49
CA GLY A 255 -28.83 -1.23 -11.43
C GLY A 255 -29.37 0.10 -11.90
N GLY A 256 -28.93 1.17 -11.24
CA GLY A 256 -28.93 2.51 -11.76
C GLY A 256 -27.48 2.98 -11.74
N ASP A 257 -27.04 3.59 -12.84
CA ASP A 257 -25.85 4.44 -12.89
C ASP A 257 -26.00 5.57 -11.85
N ILE A 258 -25.73 5.26 -10.58
CA ILE A 258 -25.49 6.27 -9.58
C ILE A 258 -24.06 6.71 -9.87
N SER A 259 -23.94 7.79 -10.63
CA SER A 259 -22.73 8.59 -10.69
C SER A 259 -22.39 9.02 -9.26
N LEU A 260 -21.61 8.18 -8.58
CA LEU A 260 -21.06 8.46 -7.26
C LEU A 260 -20.33 9.81 -7.37
N PRO A 261 -20.59 10.76 -6.45
CA PRO A 261 -19.86 12.02 -6.42
C PRO A 261 -18.37 11.76 -6.51
N SER A 262 -17.68 12.48 -7.39
CA SER A 262 -16.22 12.36 -7.59
C SER A 262 -15.39 12.78 -6.37
N ASP A 263 -16.05 13.29 -5.33
CA ASP A 263 -15.43 13.83 -4.14
C ASP A 263 -15.62 12.85 -2.96
N ILE A 264 -14.51 12.18 -2.61
CA ILE A 264 -14.42 11.09 -1.63
C ILE A 264 -14.92 11.55 -0.24
N SER A 265 -14.72 12.84 0.08
CA SER A 265 -15.12 13.42 1.37
C SER A 265 -16.62 13.42 1.59
N PHE A 266 -17.44 13.38 0.53
CA PHE A 266 -18.90 13.29 0.64
C PHE A 266 -19.43 11.85 0.72
N LEU A 267 -18.67 10.87 0.22
CA LEU A 267 -19.07 9.47 0.22
C LEU A 267 -18.79 8.79 1.56
N TYR A 268 -17.66 9.11 2.19
CA TYR A 268 -17.25 8.52 3.47
C TYR A 268 -16.53 9.55 4.37
N PRO A 269 -17.26 10.54 4.92
CA PRO A 269 -16.68 11.62 5.72
C PRO A 269 -15.97 11.13 6.99
N ASP A 270 -16.40 10.00 7.55
CA ASP A 270 -15.84 9.41 8.77
C ASP A 270 -14.72 8.37 8.50
N PHE A 271 -14.31 8.17 7.25
CA PHE A 271 -13.26 7.20 6.92
C PHE A 271 -11.88 7.72 7.37
N ILE A 272 -11.41 7.20 8.49
CA ILE A 272 -10.10 7.53 9.06
C ILE A 272 -8.99 7.05 8.12
N GLY A 273 -8.08 7.95 7.75
CA GLY A 273 -7.01 7.67 6.78
C GLY A 273 -7.31 8.16 5.35
N SER A 274 -8.50 8.74 5.12
CA SER A 274 -8.87 9.38 3.85
C SER A 274 -7.86 10.44 3.39
N GLU A 275 -7.11 11.07 4.31
CA GLU A 275 -6.05 12.03 4.01
C GLU A 275 -4.92 11.48 3.12
N MET A 276 -4.69 10.16 3.13
CA MET A 276 -3.74 9.53 2.21
C MET A 276 -4.30 9.44 0.78
N PHE A 277 -5.63 9.52 0.64
CA PHE A 277 -6.38 9.37 -0.61
C PHE A 277 -6.93 10.68 -1.16
N ILE A 278 -6.71 11.82 -0.49
CA ILE A 278 -7.03 13.13 -1.05
C ILE A 278 -6.03 13.43 -2.18
N MET A 279 -6.46 13.13 -3.41
CA MET A 279 -5.62 13.31 -4.62
C MET A 279 -5.75 14.71 -5.23
N ASP A 280 -6.78 15.47 -4.86
CA ASP A 280 -7.16 16.72 -5.53
C ASP A 280 -6.30 17.93 -5.17
N ALA A 281 -5.64 17.93 -4.01
CA ALA A 281 -4.88 19.09 -3.55
C ALA A 281 -3.52 19.29 -4.27
N ASP A 282 -3.03 18.31 -5.04
CA ASP A 282 -1.61 18.25 -5.46
C ASP A 282 -1.42 17.94 -6.98
N LEU A 283 -2.45 18.05 -7.84
CA LEU A 283 -2.30 17.70 -9.27
C LEU A 283 -1.17 18.50 -9.97
N ASP A 284 -0.93 19.73 -9.54
CA ASP A 284 0.12 20.62 -10.06
C ASP A 284 1.45 20.54 -9.28
N ALA A 285 1.53 19.74 -8.22
CA ALA A 285 2.68 19.68 -7.31
C ALA A 285 3.70 18.56 -7.65
N TRP A 286 3.45 17.74 -8.68
CA TRP A 286 4.35 16.64 -9.04
C TRP A 286 5.49 17.11 -9.95
N PRO A 287 6.73 16.64 -9.70
CA PRO A 287 7.92 17.09 -10.43
C PRO A 287 7.86 16.76 -11.92
N GLN A 288 8.55 17.54 -12.75
CA GLN A 288 8.68 17.20 -14.17
C GLN A 288 9.59 15.98 -14.34
N TRP A 289 9.23 15.07 -15.23
CA TRP A 289 10.08 13.94 -15.56
C TRP A 289 11.36 14.34 -16.29
N GLY A 290 12.50 13.96 -15.71
CA GLY A 290 13.83 14.17 -16.26
C GLY A 290 14.23 13.09 -17.23
N GLN A 291 14.69 13.51 -18.41
CA GLN A 291 15.49 12.63 -19.26
C GLN A 291 16.89 12.58 -18.64
N GLY A 292 17.35 11.37 -18.28
CA GLY A 292 18.76 11.18 -17.97
C GLY A 292 19.56 11.48 -19.24
N HIS A 293 20.19 12.65 -19.32
CA HIS A 293 21.19 12.89 -20.33
C HIS A 293 22.33 11.91 -20.07
N LEU A 294 22.49 10.91 -20.95
CA LEU A 294 23.82 10.35 -21.19
C LEU A 294 24.70 11.54 -21.60
N GLY A 295 25.75 11.77 -20.81
CA GLY A 295 26.63 12.91 -20.97
C GLY A 295 27.19 13.00 -22.39
N THR A 296 26.85 14.08 -23.08
CA THR A 296 27.75 14.65 -24.06
C THR A 296 28.78 15.44 -23.26
N GLY A 297 29.97 14.87 -23.09
CA GLY A 297 31.12 15.60 -22.58
C GLY A 297 31.39 16.86 -23.42
N PRO A 298 32.08 17.86 -22.86
CA PRO A 298 32.37 19.09 -23.58
C PRO A 298 33.26 18.76 -24.78
N SER A 299 32.74 19.00 -25.98
CA SER A 299 33.53 18.99 -27.20
C SER A 299 34.15 20.39 -27.34
N VAL A 300 35.46 20.44 -27.08
CA VAL A 300 36.48 21.47 -27.43
C VAL A 300 36.10 22.93 -27.21
#